data_AF-A0A1V6K7S0-F1
#
_entry.id   AF-A0A1V6K7S0-F1
#
_cell.length_a   1.000
_cell.length_b   1.000
_cell.length_c   1.000
_cell.angle_alpha   90.00
_cell.angle_beta   90.00
_cell.angle_gamma   90.00
#
_symmetry.space_group_name_H-M   'P 1'
#
loop_
_entity.id
_entity.type
_entity.pdbx_description
1 polymer ?
#
loop_
_entity_poly.entity_id
_entity_poly.type
_entity_poly.pdbx_seq_one_letter_code
_entity_poly.pdbx_strand_id
1 'polypeptide(L)'
;MVTLDLPSLIKDDRDFDDIQDLIQYLECERGDDQISSNLHIVATLSTFQSIDQFIESLRNFRFSIVKRRGKLLLLSKESQDKQIYIYAFFDDRNNVPLFITDAKKTNEIPDTLFTYINRTKEISNLWIAPKVMKEIKDNLAREYQDMIITYFSARRSPNTDIHSEFRPHTERSIQYRGNDGKHTLEEMEFYYGVLPKILEIQLPNGIAFRIDNKGIITLRHGHFAGVFQIIEEIVSRLEKVREAIGESGYSISKVGSRRQFTNAIQIPWSIDMPVEMHSDDVPRFCKAICSKEWNFTVLEQVLVPGSMFFSARLIDEHTGSLLDISTTGRKIDVYPVEKIDIGTSMRFFEFVVENIDHMATVG
;
A
#
# COMPACT_ATOMS: atom_id res chain seq x y z
N MET A 1 31.33 5.15 4.26
CA MET A 1 29.91 4.78 4.48
C MET A 1 29.93 3.39 5.08
N VAL A 2 29.65 3.30 6.39
CA VAL A 2 29.52 2.00 7.06
C VAL A 2 28.17 1.43 6.64
N THR A 3 28.17 0.34 5.88
CA THR A 3 26.95 -0.44 5.66
C THR A 3 26.50 -0.99 7.00
N LEU A 4 25.26 -0.74 7.37
CA LEU A 4 24.65 -1.27 8.57
C LEU A 4 24.62 -2.80 8.41
N ASP A 5 25.19 -3.55 9.35
CA ASP A 5 24.98 -4.99 9.38
C ASP A 5 23.61 -5.24 10.00
N LEU A 6 22.57 -5.39 9.18
CA LEU A 6 21.19 -5.54 9.67
C LEU A 6 21.07 -6.66 10.72
N PRO A 7 21.64 -7.87 10.57
CA PRO A 7 21.71 -8.87 11.64
C PRO A 7 22.22 -8.40 13.01
N SER A 8 23.03 -7.33 13.04
CA SER A 8 23.53 -6.71 14.27
C SER A 8 22.62 -5.61 14.82
N LEU A 9 21.48 -5.31 14.17
CA LEU A 9 20.50 -4.30 14.58
C LEU A 9 20.03 -4.56 16.01
N ILE A 10 19.71 -5.82 16.32
CA ILE A 10 19.29 -6.25 17.64
C ILE A 10 20.43 -7.06 18.27
N LYS A 11 21.10 -6.49 19.28
CA LYS A 11 22.24 -7.12 19.97
C LYS A 11 21.85 -7.89 21.23
N ASP A 12 20.66 -7.61 21.77
CA ASP A 12 20.19 -8.19 23.03
C ASP A 12 19.36 -9.45 22.80
N ASP A 13 19.33 -10.32 23.79
CA ASP A 13 18.48 -11.52 23.83
C ASP A 13 17.04 -11.20 24.28
N ARG A 14 16.63 -9.92 24.21
CA ARG A 14 15.29 -9.45 24.56
C ARG A 14 14.26 -9.95 23.54
N ASP A 15 13.11 -10.39 24.03
CA ASP A 15 11.94 -10.66 23.21
C ASP A 15 11.12 -9.37 22.99
N PHE A 16 10.60 -9.19 21.78
CA PHE A 16 9.80 -8.02 21.41
C PHE A 16 8.37 -8.46 21.10
N ASP A 17 7.44 -8.23 22.03
CA ASP A 17 6.03 -8.60 21.89
C ASP A 17 5.12 -7.40 21.58
N ASP A 18 5.63 -6.18 21.78
CA ASP A 18 5.00 -4.91 21.43
C ASP A 18 5.90 -4.13 20.45
N ILE A 19 5.29 -3.48 19.47
CA ILE A 19 6.02 -2.62 18.53
C ILE A 19 6.66 -1.43 19.26
N GLN A 20 6.01 -0.93 20.32
CA GLN A 20 6.55 0.17 21.13
C GLN A 20 7.84 -0.23 21.83
N ASP A 21 7.98 -1.50 22.25
CA ASP A 21 9.23 -2.01 22.82
C ASP A 21 10.36 -2.01 21.78
N LEU A 22 10.03 -2.36 20.52
CA LEU A 22 10.98 -2.31 19.41
C LEU A 22 11.38 -0.88 19.07
N ILE A 23 10.42 0.06 19.02
CA ILE A 23 10.68 1.48 18.79
C ILE A 23 11.59 2.03 19.88
N GLN A 24 11.24 1.81 21.15
CA GLN A 24 12.04 2.27 22.29
C GLN A 24 13.45 1.70 22.25
N TYR A 25 13.64 0.43 21.88
CA TYR A 25 14.96 -0.16 21.71
C TYR A 25 15.77 0.50 20.59
N LEU A 26 15.13 0.73 19.44
CA LEU A 26 15.77 1.36 18.28
C LEU A 26 16.17 2.82 18.57
N GLU A 27 15.43 3.52 19.43
CA GLU A 27 15.67 4.92 19.78
C GLU A 27 16.61 5.11 20.97
N CYS A 28 16.26 4.54 22.13
CA CYS A 28 16.87 4.89 23.41
C CYS A 28 18.13 4.09 23.72
N GLU A 29 18.18 2.83 23.30
CA GLU A 29 19.21 1.89 23.75
C GLU A 29 20.39 1.79 22.76
N ARG A 30 20.19 2.23 21.52
CA ARG A 30 21.19 2.12 20.45
C ARG A 30 21.98 3.40 20.17
N GLY A 31 21.43 4.57 20.51
CA GLY A 31 22.01 5.89 20.25
C GLY A 31 21.95 6.30 18.76
N ASP A 32 21.67 7.58 18.50
CA ASP A 32 21.43 8.12 17.14
C ASP A 32 22.63 7.97 16.18
N ASP A 33 23.86 7.91 16.71
CA ASP A 33 25.10 8.00 15.92
C ASP A 33 25.40 6.77 15.03
N GLN A 34 24.72 5.63 15.21
CA GLN A 34 24.96 4.41 14.42
C GLN A 34 23.94 4.17 13.30
N ILE A 35 22.86 4.94 13.21
CA ILE A 35 21.84 4.83 12.15
C ILE A 35 22.14 5.88 11.06
N SER A 36 23.39 5.94 10.61
CA SER A 36 23.79 6.77 9.46
C SER A 36 23.40 6.15 8.11
N SER A 37 22.63 5.07 8.11
CA SER A 37 22.17 4.32 6.95
C SER A 37 20.69 4.54 6.71
N ASN A 38 20.29 4.67 5.43
CA ASN A 38 18.88 4.71 5.02
C ASN A 38 18.19 3.40 5.44
N LEU A 39 17.45 3.41 6.55
CA LEU A 39 16.59 2.29 6.93
C LEU A 39 15.24 2.46 6.24
N HIS A 40 14.83 1.40 5.54
CA HIS A 40 13.56 1.29 4.86
C HIS A 40 12.60 0.50 5.73
N ILE A 41 11.47 1.12 6.05
CA ILE A 41 10.32 0.51 6.70
C ILE A 41 9.27 0.31 5.61
N VAL A 42 8.81 -0.93 5.46
CA VAL A 42 7.71 -1.29 4.57
C VAL A 42 6.58 -1.80 5.46
N ALA A 43 5.57 -0.96 5.64
CA ALA A 43 4.36 -1.35 6.35
C ALA A 43 3.40 -2.08 5.41
N THR A 44 2.68 -3.05 5.96
CA THR A 44 1.73 -3.88 5.21
C THR A 44 0.43 -4.05 5.98
N LEU A 45 -0.63 -4.41 5.27
CA LEU A 45 -1.90 -4.84 5.87
C LEU A 45 -2.05 -6.33 5.62
N SER A 46 -2.52 -7.07 6.61
CA SER A 46 -2.72 -8.50 6.47
C SER A 46 -4.02 -9.00 7.07
N THR A 47 -4.38 -10.23 6.69
CA THR A 47 -5.50 -11.00 7.25
C THR A 47 -5.02 -12.28 7.95
N PHE A 48 -3.73 -12.37 8.27
CA PHE A 48 -3.19 -13.48 9.05
C PHE A 48 -3.84 -13.51 10.44
N GLN A 49 -4.33 -14.67 10.86
CA GLN A 49 -4.99 -14.82 12.16
C GLN A 49 -3.99 -14.97 13.32
N SER A 50 -2.73 -15.27 13.01
CA SER A 50 -1.66 -15.44 13.99
C SER A 50 -0.29 -15.24 13.36
N ILE A 51 0.71 -15.00 14.21
CA ILE A 51 2.12 -14.97 13.79
C ILE A 51 2.56 -16.30 13.15
N ASP A 52 1.99 -17.44 13.57
CA ASP A 52 2.35 -18.74 13.00
C ASP A 52 1.86 -18.88 11.56
N GLN A 53 0.67 -18.36 11.23
CA GLN A 53 0.20 -18.28 9.84
C GLN A 53 1.08 -17.35 9.00
N PHE A 54 1.51 -16.22 9.57
CA PHE A 54 2.44 -15.31 8.90
C PHE A 54 3.81 -15.99 8.64
N ILE A 55 4.35 -16.71 9.63
CA ILE A 55 5.59 -17.49 9.50
C ILE A 55 5.45 -18.57 8.42
N GLU A 56 4.34 -19.28 8.37
CA GLU A 56 4.08 -20.29 7.34
C GLU A 56 4.05 -19.66 5.94
N SER A 57 3.39 -18.51 5.80
CA SER A 57 3.36 -17.74 4.56
C SER A 57 4.77 -17.34 4.09
N LEU A 58 5.62 -16.82 4.99
CA LEU A 58 7.01 -16.50 4.70
C LEU A 58 7.82 -17.72 4.24
N ARG A 59 7.65 -18.88 4.92
CA ARG A 59 8.33 -20.13 4.56
C ARG A 59 7.88 -20.68 3.21
N ASN A 60 6.59 -20.61 2.91
CA ASN A 60 6.04 -20.99 1.60
C ASN A 60 6.66 -20.14 0.48
N PHE A 61 7.01 -18.90 0.79
CA PHE A 61 7.76 -18.01 -0.09
C PHE A 61 9.29 -18.13 0.02
N ARG A 62 9.80 -19.21 0.62
CA ARG A 62 11.23 -19.54 0.76
C ARG A 62 12.06 -18.53 1.55
N PHE A 63 11.46 -17.79 2.48
CA PHE A 63 12.24 -17.08 3.48
C PHE A 63 12.75 -18.05 4.56
N SER A 64 14.01 -17.91 4.93
CA SER A 64 14.59 -18.61 6.08
C SER A 64 14.49 -17.72 7.32
N ILE A 65 13.90 -18.24 8.39
CA ILE A 65 13.84 -17.55 9.68
C ILE A 65 15.13 -17.88 10.44
N VAL A 66 16.02 -16.89 10.53
CA VAL A 66 17.35 -17.02 11.17
C VAL A 66 17.22 -16.91 12.68
N LYS A 67 16.40 -15.97 13.15
CA LYS A 67 16.13 -15.74 14.58
C LYS A 67 14.68 -15.33 14.80
N ARG A 68 14.14 -15.67 15.97
CA ARG A 68 12.85 -15.20 16.50
C ARG A 68 13.07 -14.65 17.90
N ARG A 69 12.54 -13.46 18.16
CA ARG A 69 12.59 -12.74 19.44
C ARG A 69 11.18 -12.20 19.73
N GLY A 70 10.37 -12.96 20.45
CA GLY A 70 8.93 -12.69 20.56
C GLY A 70 8.23 -12.69 19.18
N LYS A 71 7.69 -11.53 18.80
CA LYS A 71 7.05 -11.24 17.50
C LYS A 71 7.99 -10.67 16.43
N LEU A 72 9.25 -10.41 16.79
CA LEU A 72 10.28 -9.98 15.84
C LEU A 72 10.98 -11.20 15.21
N LEU A 73 11.05 -11.22 13.88
CA LEU A 73 11.68 -12.26 13.08
C LEU A 73 12.85 -11.65 12.31
N LEU A 74 14.03 -12.28 12.39
CA LEU A 74 15.11 -12.03 11.44
C LEU A 74 14.96 -13.01 10.28
N LEU A 75 14.57 -12.48 9.13
CA LEU A 75 14.42 -13.23 7.89
C LEU A 75 15.70 -13.13 7.07
N SER A 76 15.94 -14.16 6.28
CA SER A 76 16.96 -14.12 5.25
C SER A 76 16.48 -14.82 3.98
N LYS A 77 16.93 -14.34 2.83
CA LYS A 77 16.64 -14.94 1.54
C LYS A 77 17.76 -14.68 0.55
N GLU A 78 18.09 -15.69 -0.22
CA GLU A 78 19.09 -15.61 -1.27
C GLU A 78 18.49 -14.91 -2.50
N SER A 79 19.22 -13.93 -3.04
CA SER A 79 18.86 -13.20 -4.24
C SER A 79 20.14 -12.78 -4.97
N GLN A 80 20.26 -13.13 -6.26
CA GLN A 80 21.43 -12.80 -7.09
C GLN A 80 22.78 -13.13 -6.40
N ASP A 81 22.89 -14.34 -5.84
CA ASP A 81 24.06 -14.85 -5.11
C ASP A 81 24.46 -14.06 -3.85
N LYS A 82 23.54 -13.24 -3.32
CA LYS A 82 23.69 -12.53 -2.04
C LYS A 82 22.60 -12.94 -1.06
N GLN A 83 22.98 -13.08 0.20
CA GLN A 83 22.02 -13.21 1.28
C GLN A 83 21.50 -11.84 1.67
N ILE A 84 20.19 -11.64 1.54
CA ILE A 84 19.51 -10.44 2.01
C ILE A 84 18.88 -10.74 3.37
N TYR A 85 19.05 -9.82 4.32
CA TYR A 85 18.42 -9.88 5.63
C TYR A 85 17.30 -8.84 5.74
N ILE A 86 16.22 -9.22 6.40
CA ILE A 86 15.06 -8.36 6.63
C ILE A 86 14.54 -8.65 8.04
N TYR A 87 14.29 -7.64 8.86
CA TYR A 87 13.49 -7.85 10.06
C TYR A 87 12.02 -7.76 9.69
N ALA A 88 11.21 -8.67 10.22
CA ALA A 88 9.77 -8.61 10.15
C ALA A 88 9.20 -8.60 11.57
N PHE A 89 8.45 -7.56 11.93
CA PHE A 89 7.69 -7.52 13.16
C PHE A 89 6.21 -7.77 12.82
N PHE A 90 5.56 -8.70 13.51
CA PHE A 90 4.13 -8.95 13.33
C PHE A 90 3.34 -8.25 14.44
N ASP A 91 2.69 -7.14 14.12
CA ASP A 91 1.72 -6.51 15.03
C ASP A 91 0.36 -7.22 14.91
N ASP A 92 0.05 -8.08 15.87
CA ASP A 92 -1.20 -8.83 15.94
C ASP A 92 -2.40 -7.97 16.37
N ARG A 93 -2.18 -6.81 17.00
CA ARG A 93 -3.26 -5.90 17.40
C ARG A 93 -3.95 -5.30 16.18
N ASN A 94 -3.13 -4.90 15.21
CA ASN A 94 -3.60 -4.24 14.00
C ASN A 94 -3.50 -5.13 12.75
N ASN A 95 -2.98 -6.36 12.85
CA ASN A 95 -2.64 -7.22 11.71
C ASN A 95 -1.76 -6.52 10.66
N VAL A 96 -0.75 -5.79 11.15
CA VAL A 96 0.18 -4.98 10.36
C VAL A 96 1.59 -5.58 10.47
N PRO A 97 1.99 -6.47 9.54
CA PRO A 97 3.39 -6.84 9.43
C PRO A 97 4.23 -5.64 8.99
N LEU A 98 5.35 -5.43 9.68
CA LEU A 98 6.29 -4.34 9.43
C LEU A 98 7.64 -4.95 9.04
N PHE A 99 8.13 -4.59 7.86
CA PHE A 99 9.44 -5.03 7.38
C PHE A 99 10.45 -3.91 7.50
N ILE A 100 11.62 -4.19 8.07
CA ILE A 100 12.73 -3.25 8.22
C ILE A 100 13.95 -3.81 7.48
N THR A 101 14.52 -3.02 6.58
CA THR A 101 15.70 -3.38 5.80
C THR A 101 16.56 -2.16 5.51
N ASP A 102 17.87 -2.34 5.36
CA ASP A 102 18.84 -1.30 4.95
C ASP A 102 19.17 -1.36 3.44
N ALA A 103 18.52 -2.28 2.73
CA ALA A 103 18.80 -2.57 1.33
C ALA A 103 18.26 -1.46 0.40
N LYS A 104 19.12 -0.94 -0.49
CA LYS A 104 18.85 0.29 -1.24
C LYS A 104 17.69 0.16 -2.23
N LYS A 105 16.74 1.10 -2.22
CA LYS A 105 15.60 1.17 -3.17
C LYS A 105 15.93 1.00 -4.66
N THR A 106 17.08 1.51 -5.13
CA THR A 106 17.43 1.45 -6.56
C THR A 106 17.98 0.10 -7.03
N ASN A 107 18.35 -0.81 -6.11
CA ASN A 107 18.82 -2.15 -6.47
C ASN A 107 18.24 -3.29 -5.61
N GLU A 108 17.69 -3.04 -4.41
CA GLU A 108 17.51 -4.08 -3.38
C GLU A 108 16.49 -3.75 -2.25
N ILE A 109 15.49 -2.83 -2.32
CA ILE A 109 14.28 -3.09 -1.48
C ILE A 109 13.67 -4.31 -2.15
N PRO A 110 13.93 -5.54 -1.69
CA PRO A 110 14.21 -6.61 -2.63
C PRO A 110 12.99 -6.82 -3.52
N ASP A 111 13.17 -7.01 -4.83
CA ASP A 111 12.11 -7.59 -5.68
C ASP A 111 11.51 -8.79 -4.96
N THR A 112 12.32 -9.52 -4.19
CA THR A 112 11.93 -10.57 -3.25
C THR A 112 10.80 -10.20 -2.26
N LEU A 113 10.87 -9.05 -1.58
CA LEU A 113 9.86 -8.63 -0.60
C LEU A 113 8.59 -8.15 -1.31
N PHE A 114 8.70 -7.31 -2.32
CA PHE A 114 7.52 -6.86 -3.07
C PHE A 114 6.87 -7.98 -3.88
N THR A 115 7.65 -8.95 -4.39
CA THR A 115 7.09 -10.15 -5.03
C THR A 115 6.35 -10.99 -4.00
N TYR A 116 6.85 -11.12 -2.76
CA TYR A 116 6.10 -11.76 -1.69
C TYR A 116 4.77 -11.05 -1.43
N ILE A 117 4.84 -9.73 -1.14
CA ILE A 117 3.66 -8.93 -0.83
C ILE A 117 2.63 -8.99 -1.97
N ASN A 118 3.06 -8.88 -3.22
CA ASN A 118 2.15 -8.86 -4.36
C ASN A 118 1.56 -10.24 -4.69
N ARG A 119 2.27 -11.35 -4.40
CA ARG A 119 1.82 -12.71 -4.76
C ARG A 119 1.11 -13.46 -3.63
N THR A 120 1.09 -12.91 -2.42
CA THR A 120 0.45 -13.54 -1.26
C THR A 120 -0.94 -12.93 -1.05
N LYS A 121 -1.96 -13.79 -0.97
CA LYS A 121 -3.37 -13.37 -0.90
C LYS A 121 -3.76 -12.72 0.43
N GLU A 122 -3.03 -13.04 1.49
CA GLU A 122 -3.30 -12.61 2.87
C GLU A 122 -2.59 -11.31 3.26
N ILE A 123 -1.87 -10.65 2.35
CA ILE A 123 -1.09 -9.44 2.64
C ILE A 123 -1.17 -8.44 1.48
N SER A 124 -1.16 -7.15 1.80
CA SER A 124 -1.03 -6.05 0.84
C SER A 124 -0.05 -5.01 1.37
N ASN A 125 0.57 -4.24 0.50
CA ASN A 125 1.32 -3.05 0.91
C ASN A 125 0.38 -2.03 1.58
N LEU A 126 0.91 -1.26 2.52
CA LEU A 126 0.20 -0.12 3.10
C LEU A 126 0.20 1.04 2.10
N TRP A 127 -0.62 0.95 1.05
CA TRP A 127 -0.71 1.99 0.03
C TRP A 127 -1.23 3.31 0.60
N ILE A 128 -0.60 4.40 0.18
CA ILE A 128 -0.96 5.75 0.62
C ILE A 128 -1.60 6.46 -0.55
N ALA A 129 -2.91 6.69 -0.45
CA ALA A 129 -3.64 7.45 -1.45
C ALA A 129 -2.99 8.83 -1.67
N PRO A 130 -2.89 9.34 -2.91
CA PRO A 130 -2.28 10.64 -3.17
C PRO A 130 -2.90 11.80 -2.38
N LYS A 131 -4.21 11.71 -2.11
CA LYS A 131 -4.90 12.67 -1.23
C LYS A 131 -4.44 12.56 0.22
N VAL A 132 -4.30 11.34 0.75
CA VAL A 132 -3.76 11.11 2.11
C VAL A 132 -2.30 11.59 2.18
N MET A 133 -1.50 11.37 1.14
CA MET A 133 -0.13 11.90 1.06
C MET A 133 -0.11 13.44 1.13
N LYS A 134 -1.05 14.10 0.43
CA LYS A 134 -1.22 15.55 0.51
C LYS A 134 -1.64 15.99 1.91
N GLU A 135 -2.57 15.30 2.55
CA GLU A 135 -2.99 15.60 3.92
C GLU A 135 -1.85 15.44 4.93
N ILE A 136 -1.03 14.38 4.81
CA ILE A 136 0.18 14.21 5.62
C ILE A 136 1.13 15.40 5.43
N LYS A 137 1.38 15.81 4.18
CA LYS A 137 2.18 17.00 3.85
C LYS A 137 1.59 18.26 4.50
N ASP A 138 0.29 18.48 4.38
CA ASP A 138 -0.39 19.67 4.89
C ASP A 138 -0.42 19.69 6.43
N ASN A 139 -0.54 18.54 7.08
CA ASN A 139 -0.43 18.39 8.54
C ASN A 139 0.98 18.75 9.01
N LEU A 140 2.00 18.15 8.39
CA LEU A 140 3.41 18.43 8.72
C LEU A 140 3.78 19.88 8.45
N ALA A 141 3.29 20.49 7.37
CA ALA A 141 3.53 21.90 7.06
C ALA A 141 2.88 22.87 8.07
N ARG A 142 1.76 22.47 8.70
CA ARG A 142 1.10 23.24 9.75
C ARG A 142 1.84 23.13 11.09
N GLU A 143 2.31 21.93 11.42
CA GLU A 143 3.06 21.67 12.66
C GLU A 143 4.49 22.23 12.59
N TYR A 144 5.17 22.06 11.45
CA TYR A 144 6.53 22.48 11.20
C TYR A 144 6.56 23.49 10.05
N GLN A 145 6.41 24.78 10.39
CA GLN A 145 6.38 25.85 9.39
C GLN A 145 7.64 25.88 8.52
N ASP A 146 8.80 25.64 9.14
CA ASP A 146 10.13 25.61 8.50
C ASP A 146 10.49 24.24 7.89
N MET A 147 9.51 23.35 7.71
CA MET A 147 9.70 22.08 7.00
C MET A 147 10.20 22.32 5.57
N ILE A 148 11.20 21.54 5.16
CA ILE A 148 11.77 21.56 3.81
C ILE A 148 11.37 20.27 3.08
N ILE A 149 10.85 20.42 1.86
CA ILE A 149 10.69 19.30 0.93
C ILE A 149 11.83 19.39 -0.09
N THR A 150 12.75 18.43 -0.06
CA THR A 150 13.95 18.44 -0.93
C THR A 150 13.77 17.67 -2.23
N TYR A 151 12.78 16.78 -2.28
CA TYR A 151 12.39 16.04 -3.47
C TYR A 151 10.91 15.70 -3.41
N PHE A 152 10.23 15.77 -4.56
CA PHE A 152 8.92 15.15 -4.72
C PHE A 152 8.75 14.53 -6.10
N SER A 153 7.85 13.56 -6.16
CA SER A 153 7.23 13.09 -7.39
C SER A 153 5.72 13.28 -7.26
N ALA A 154 5.08 13.84 -8.27
CA ALA A 154 3.64 14.05 -8.31
C ALA A 154 3.06 13.57 -9.63
N ARG A 155 1.79 13.14 -9.62
CA ARG A 155 1.09 12.64 -10.82
C ARG A 155 -0.32 13.22 -10.87
N ARG A 156 -0.80 13.48 -12.09
CA ARG A 156 -2.21 13.70 -12.40
C ARG A 156 -2.68 12.61 -13.33
N SER A 157 -3.77 11.95 -12.93
CA SER A 157 -4.54 11.08 -13.83
C SER A 157 -5.57 11.94 -14.57
N PRO A 158 -5.79 11.69 -15.88
CA PRO A 158 -6.66 12.53 -16.72
C PRO A 158 -8.15 12.48 -16.34
N ASN A 159 -8.57 11.51 -15.53
CA ASN A 159 -9.95 11.29 -15.08
C ASN A 159 -10.18 11.77 -13.64
N THR A 160 -9.46 12.81 -13.20
CA THR A 160 -9.59 13.30 -11.83
C THR A 160 -10.27 14.66 -11.82
N ASP A 161 -11.25 14.81 -10.92
CA ASP A 161 -11.92 16.08 -10.62
C ASP A 161 -11.04 17.04 -9.80
N ILE A 162 -9.76 16.73 -9.66
CA ILE A 162 -8.77 17.61 -9.06
C ILE A 162 -8.69 18.86 -9.95
N HIS A 163 -8.92 20.02 -9.35
CA HIS A 163 -8.82 21.31 -10.03
C HIS A 163 -7.46 21.49 -10.71
N SER A 164 -7.44 22.09 -11.89
CA SER A 164 -6.24 22.33 -12.69
C SER A 164 -6.47 23.55 -13.58
N GLU A 165 -5.73 24.63 -13.34
CA GLU A 165 -5.81 25.85 -14.16
C GLU A 165 -5.42 25.60 -15.62
N PHE A 166 -4.46 24.71 -15.85
CA PHE A 166 -3.91 24.48 -17.18
C PHE A 166 -3.99 23.03 -17.62
N ARG A 167 -4.60 22.81 -18.80
CA ARG A 167 -4.70 21.51 -19.50
C ARG A 167 -5.21 20.39 -18.55
N PRO A 168 -6.43 20.52 -17.99
CA PRO A 168 -6.98 19.61 -16.99
C PRO A 168 -7.10 18.16 -17.46
N HIS A 169 -7.26 17.92 -18.77
CA HIS A 169 -7.43 16.57 -19.32
C HIS A 169 -6.11 15.89 -19.73
N THR A 170 -4.97 16.46 -19.36
CA THR A 170 -3.64 15.94 -19.70
C THR A 170 -3.09 15.10 -18.54
N GLU A 171 -2.69 13.87 -18.83
CA GLU A 171 -1.90 13.06 -17.89
C GLU A 171 -0.52 13.73 -17.67
N ARG A 172 -0.10 13.85 -16.42
CA ARG A 172 1.19 14.47 -16.08
C ARG A 172 1.90 13.71 -14.99
N SER A 173 3.22 13.64 -15.12
CA SER A 173 4.13 13.27 -14.05
C SER A 173 5.17 14.37 -13.89
N ILE A 174 5.40 14.80 -12.66
CA ILE A 174 6.35 15.85 -12.31
C ILE A 174 7.31 15.28 -11.27
N GLN A 175 8.60 15.49 -11.48
CA GLN A 175 9.63 15.21 -10.50
C GLN A 175 10.42 16.48 -10.25
N TYR A 176 10.68 16.76 -8.98
CA TYR A 176 11.38 17.96 -8.57
C TYR A 176 12.42 17.63 -7.51
N ARG A 177 13.53 18.37 -7.54
CA ARG A 177 14.60 18.31 -6.53
C ARG A 177 15.13 19.72 -6.31
N GLY A 178 14.99 20.23 -5.09
CA GLY A 178 15.34 21.59 -4.69
C GLY A 178 14.85 21.89 -3.28
N ASN A 179 15.45 22.85 -2.59
CA ASN A 179 15.12 23.17 -1.20
C ASN A 179 13.80 23.97 -1.05
N ASP A 180 13.27 24.47 -2.16
CA ASP A 180 11.99 25.16 -2.30
C ASP A 180 10.85 24.19 -2.69
N GLY A 181 11.06 22.88 -2.62
CA GLY A 181 10.09 21.88 -3.08
C GLY A 181 8.72 21.95 -2.41
N LYS A 182 8.60 22.58 -1.24
CA LYS A 182 7.32 22.86 -0.58
C LYS A 182 6.47 23.82 -1.43
N HIS A 183 7.03 24.98 -1.78
CA HIS A 183 6.36 25.98 -2.62
C HIS A 183 6.15 25.48 -4.04
N THR A 184 7.17 24.83 -4.63
CA THR A 184 7.05 24.27 -5.98
C THR A 184 5.94 23.22 -6.03
N LEU A 185 5.78 22.37 -5.02
CA LEU A 185 4.69 21.40 -5.01
C LEU A 185 3.32 22.09 -4.91
N GLU A 186 3.16 23.10 -4.06
CA GLU A 186 1.92 23.88 -3.94
C GLU A 186 1.53 24.55 -5.27
N GLU A 187 2.51 25.13 -5.98
CA GLU A 187 2.29 25.69 -7.32
C GLU A 187 1.85 24.63 -8.33
N MET A 188 2.52 23.47 -8.34
CA MET A 188 2.20 22.39 -9.28
C MET A 188 0.83 21.77 -8.98
N GLU A 189 0.47 21.61 -7.71
CA GLU A 189 -0.86 21.19 -7.27
C GLU A 189 -1.93 22.17 -7.78
N PHE A 190 -1.72 23.48 -7.61
CA PHE A 190 -2.67 24.51 -8.03
C PHE A 190 -2.82 24.61 -9.55
N TYR A 191 -1.70 24.80 -10.26
CA TYR A 191 -1.73 25.06 -11.70
C TYR A 191 -2.00 23.83 -12.55
N TYR A 192 -1.52 22.67 -12.10
CA TYR A 192 -1.56 21.45 -12.89
C TYR A 192 -2.38 20.34 -12.28
N GLY A 193 -2.91 20.51 -11.06
CA GLY A 193 -3.79 19.52 -10.43
C GLY A 193 -3.11 18.16 -10.25
N VAL A 194 -1.80 18.16 -9.98
CA VAL A 194 -1.05 16.93 -9.64
C VAL A 194 -1.15 16.66 -8.14
N LEU A 195 -1.05 15.41 -7.72
CA LEU A 195 -0.95 15.04 -6.31
C LEU A 195 0.37 14.31 -6.01
N PRO A 196 0.92 14.48 -4.79
CA PRO A 196 2.18 13.87 -4.42
C PRO A 196 2.06 12.34 -4.33
N LYS A 197 3.10 11.69 -4.86
CA LYS A 197 3.31 10.23 -4.81
C LYS A 197 4.53 9.87 -3.96
N ILE A 198 5.53 10.74 -3.95
CA ILE A 198 6.75 10.58 -3.17
C ILE A 198 7.11 11.94 -2.60
N LEU A 199 7.44 11.99 -1.32
CA LEU A 199 7.93 13.18 -0.64
C LEU A 199 9.24 12.84 0.09
N GLU A 200 10.24 13.71 -0.03
CA GLU A 200 11.45 13.69 0.80
C GLU A 200 11.45 14.95 1.65
N ILE A 201 11.29 14.76 2.95
CA ILE A 201 10.98 15.79 3.93
C ILE A 201 12.12 15.91 4.93
N GLN A 202 12.46 17.13 5.29
CA GLN A 202 13.36 17.48 6.40
C GLN A 202 12.60 18.40 7.36
N LEU A 203 12.52 17.97 8.61
CA LEU A 203 11.89 18.71 9.70
C LEU A 203 12.93 19.51 10.49
N PRO A 204 12.56 20.66 11.09
CA PRO A 204 13.48 21.50 11.86
C PRO A 204 14.09 20.82 13.09
N ASN A 205 13.43 19.80 13.63
CA ASN A 205 13.91 19.00 14.76
C ASN A 205 15.00 17.98 14.39
N GLY A 206 15.49 17.99 13.14
CA GLY A 206 16.57 17.11 12.67
C GLY A 206 16.10 15.79 12.06
N ILE A 207 14.79 15.52 12.03
CA ILE A 207 14.23 14.33 11.39
C ILE A 207 14.19 14.55 9.87
N ALA A 208 14.72 13.60 9.11
CA ALA A 208 14.65 13.58 7.66
C ALA A 208 14.20 12.20 7.18
N PHE A 209 13.13 12.16 6.39
CA PHE A 209 12.58 10.91 5.87
C PHE A 209 12.04 11.07 4.46
N ARG A 210 11.92 9.96 3.76
CA ARG A 210 11.25 9.87 2.47
C ARG A 210 10.10 8.91 2.56
N ILE A 211 8.92 9.31 2.10
CA ILE A 211 7.72 8.48 2.06
C ILE A 211 7.27 8.33 0.60
N ASP A 212 6.75 7.14 0.24
CA ASP A 212 6.13 6.90 -1.06
C ASP A 212 4.72 6.34 -0.95
N ASN A 213 3.98 6.39 -2.05
CA ASN A 213 2.61 5.90 -2.14
C ASN A 213 2.48 4.38 -2.01
N LYS A 214 3.59 3.62 -2.02
CA LYS A 214 3.60 2.17 -1.82
C LYS A 214 3.80 1.79 -0.36
N GLY A 215 3.80 2.76 0.57
CA GLY A 215 3.96 2.50 2.00
C GLY A 215 5.41 2.30 2.43
N ILE A 216 6.38 2.69 1.60
CA ILE A 216 7.80 2.65 1.96
C ILE A 216 8.17 3.98 2.60
N ILE A 217 8.64 3.90 3.85
CA ILE A 217 9.24 5.03 4.55
C ILE A 217 10.73 4.77 4.72
N THR A 218 11.54 5.71 4.26
CA THR A 218 13.00 5.67 4.39
C THR A 218 13.41 6.73 5.40
N LEU A 219 13.84 6.31 6.58
CA LEU A 219 14.44 7.20 7.56
C LEU A 219 15.88 7.50 7.13
N ARG A 220 16.19 8.78 6.93
CA ARG A 220 17.55 9.24 6.58
C ARG A 220 18.30 9.76 7.80
N HIS A 221 17.62 10.52 8.67
CA HIS A 221 18.14 11.06 9.91
C HIS A 221 17.00 11.23 10.93
N GLY A 222 17.31 11.23 12.23
CA GLY A 222 16.36 11.43 13.32
C GLY A 222 15.77 10.13 13.90
N HIS A 223 14.70 10.28 14.68
CA HIS A 223 14.12 9.18 15.48
C HIS A 223 12.95 8.47 14.78
N PHE A 224 12.64 7.25 15.22
CA PHE A 224 11.64 6.37 14.59
C PHE A 224 10.20 6.72 14.97
N ALA A 225 9.94 7.25 16.15
CA ALA A 225 8.63 7.49 16.71
C ALA A 225 7.75 8.34 15.78
N GLY A 226 8.32 9.40 15.19
CA GLY A 226 7.60 10.22 14.22
C GLY A 226 7.21 9.47 12.95
N VAL A 227 8.04 8.53 12.49
CA VAL A 227 7.71 7.67 11.34
C VAL A 227 6.59 6.68 11.70
N PHE A 228 6.64 6.08 12.89
CA PHE A 228 5.60 5.15 13.33
C PHE A 228 4.25 5.83 13.54
N GLN A 229 4.23 7.07 14.03
CA GLN A 229 2.98 7.86 14.11
C GLN A 229 2.33 8.06 12.74
N ILE A 230 3.12 8.33 11.69
CA ILE A 230 2.62 8.43 10.31
C ILE A 230 2.04 7.08 9.86
N ILE A 231 2.72 5.97 10.15
CA ILE A 231 2.24 4.62 9.81
C ILE A 231 0.91 4.33 10.52
N GLU A 232 0.80 4.61 11.81
CA GLU A 232 -0.42 4.42 12.61
C GLU A 232 -1.59 5.25 12.05
N GLU A 233 -1.35 6.51 11.66
CA GLU A 233 -2.37 7.35 11.03
C GLU A 233 -2.86 6.71 9.71
N ILE A 234 -1.97 6.22 8.87
CA ILE A 234 -2.32 5.57 7.60
C ILE A 234 -3.09 4.26 7.85
N VAL A 235 -2.64 3.43 8.81
CA VAL A 235 -3.31 2.17 9.18
C VAL A 235 -4.75 2.45 9.61
N SER A 236 -4.97 3.44 10.47
CA SER A 236 -6.32 3.81 10.95
C SER A 236 -7.27 4.22 9.81
N ARG A 237 -6.74 4.82 8.74
CA ARG A 237 -7.53 5.23 7.57
C ARG A 237 -7.92 4.05 6.69
N LEU A 238 -7.04 3.05 6.58
CA LEU A 238 -7.28 1.86 5.76
C LEU A 238 -8.04 0.75 6.50
N GLU A 239 -8.20 0.87 7.82
CA GLU A 239 -8.96 -0.07 8.63
C GLU A 239 -10.38 -0.27 8.08
N LYS A 240 -11.08 0.81 7.73
CA LYS A 240 -12.43 0.75 7.14
C LYS A 240 -12.47 -0.03 5.83
N VAL A 241 -11.46 0.14 4.99
CA VAL A 241 -11.36 -0.57 3.70
C VAL A 241 -11.14 -2.06 3.96
N ARG A 242 -10.23 -2.39 4.88
CA ARG A 242 -9.97 -3.77 5.29
C ARG A 242 -11.21 -4.44 5.88
N GLU A 243 -11.94 -3.75 6.75
CA GLU A 243 -13.17 -4.27 7.37
C GLU A 243 -14.21 -4.61 6.32
N ALA A 244 -14.53 -3.71 5.39
CA ALA A 244 -15.50 -4.00 4.34
C ALA A 244 -15.07 -5.14 3.42
N ILE A 245 -13.78 -5.24 3.08
CA ILE A 245 -13.26 -6.39 2.33
C ILE A 245 -13.44 -7.67 3.15
N GLY A 246 -13.21 -7.63 4.46
CA GLY A 246 -13.40 -8.74 5.39
C GLY A 246 -14.85 -9.18 5.57
N GLU A 247 -15.82 -8.28 5.40
CA GLU A 247 -17.26 -8.56 5.44
C GLU A 247 -17.78 -9.18 4.13
N SER A 248 -17.02 -9.05 3.03
CA SER A 248 -17.33 -9.76 1.79
C SER A 248 -17.26 -11.27 1.98
N GLY A 249 -17.90 -12.04 1.09
CA GLY A 249 -17.99 -13.47 1.30
C GLY A 249 -18.26 -14.26 0.04
N TYR A 250 -17.68 -15.44 -0.02
CA TYR A 250 -17.97 -16.45 -1.02
C TYR A 250 -18.28 -17.77 -0.32
N SER A 251 -19.42 -18.37 -0.64
CA SER A 251 -19.77 -19.69 -0.13
C SER A 251 -20.51 -20.51 -1.18
N ILE A 252 -20.35 -21.83 -1.12
CA ILE A 252 -21.07 -22.75 -1.99
C ILE A 252 -22.10 -23.50 -1.16
N SER A 253 -23.37 -23.29 -1.48
CA SER A 253 -24.50 -23.97 -0.86
C SER A 253 -24.99 -25.11 -1.75
N LYS A 254 -25.36 -26.25 -1.16
CA LYS A 254 -26.02 -27.33 -1.93
C LYS A 254 -27.54 -27.13 -1.89
N VAL A 255 -28.17 -27.01 -3.05
CA VAL A 255 -29.59 -26.71 -3.20
C VAL A 255 -30.36 -27.83 -3.90
N GLY A 256 -31.69 -27.81 -3.77
CA GLY A 256 -32.62 -28.83 -4.27
C GLY A 256 -32.92 -29.95 -3.27
N SER A 257 -34.00 -30.71 -3.51
CA SER A 257 -34.55 -31.72 -2.58
C SER A 257 -33.59 -32.86 -2.22
N ARG A 258 -32.52 -33.04 -3.00
CA ARG A 258 -31.45 -34.03 -2.76
C ARG A 258 -30.04 -33.40 -2.66
N ARG A 259 -29.93 -32.07 -2.50
CA ARG A 259 -28.63 -31.34 -2.47
C ARG A 259 -27.74 -31.63 -3.69
N GLN A 260 -28.36 -31.85 -4.85
CA GLN A 260 -27.67 -32.28 -6.07
C GLN A 260 -27.07 -31.12 -6.87
N PHE A 261 -27.52 -29.89 -6.61
CA PHE A 261 -27.02 -28.69 -7.27
C PHE A 261 -26.18 -27.87 -6.31
N THR A 262 -25.15 -27.20 -6.82
CA THR A 262 -24.36 -26.23 -6.08
C THR A 262 -24.75 -24.83 -6.51
N ASN A 263 -25.04 -23.96 -5.55
CA ASN A 263 -25.30 -22.55 -5.77
C ASN A 263 -24.23 -21.73 -5.07
N ALA A 264 -23.51 -20.90 -5.84
CA ALA A 264 -22.57 -19.94 -5.31
C ALA A 264 -23.35 -18.76 -4.70
N ILE A 265 -22.96 -18.36 -3.50
CA ILE A 265 -23.48 -17.20 -2.80
C ILE A 265 -22.30 -16.24 -2.64
N GLN A 266 -22.45 -15.05 -3.22
CA GLN A 266 -21.48 -13.97 -3.16
C GLN A 266 -22.07 -12.81 -2.36
N ILE A 267 -21.31 -12.33 -1.38
CA ILE A 267 -21.59 -11.12 -0.61
C ILE A 267 -20.56 -10.09 -1.08
N PRO A 268 -20.97 -9.07 -1.85
CA PRO A 268 -20.04 -8.05 -2.31
C PRO A 268 -19.65 -7.11 -1.18
N TRP A 269 -18.50 -6.47 -1.35
CA TRP A 269 -18.21 -5.18 -0.73
C TRP A 269 -18.29 -4.10 -1.81
N SER A 270 -18.29 -2.84 -1.38
CA SER A 270 -18.66 -1.74 -2.25
C SER A 270 -17.67 -0.58 -2.18
N ILE A 271 -17.47 0.06 -3.33
CA ILE A 271 -16.72 1.30 -3.48
C ILE A 271 -17.71 2.38 -3.93
N ASP A 272 -17.91 3.38 -3.10
CA ASP A 272 -18.66 4.57 -3.45
C ASP A 272 -17.79 5.55 -4.22
N MET A 273 -18.33 6.07 -5.32
CA MET A 273 -17.68 7.04 -6.19
C MET A 273 -18.52 8.31 -6.23
N PRO A 274 -18.10 9.37 -5.50
CA PRO A 274 -18.74 10.68 -5.56
C PRO A 274 -18.87 11.23 -6.98
N VAL A 275 -17.89 10.94 -7.84
CA VAL A 275 -17.91 11.29 -9.26
C VAL A 275 -18.48 10.11 -10.06
N GLU A 276 -19.55 10.38 -10.80
CA GLU A 276 -20.23 9.36 -11.59
C GLU A 276 -19.39 8.96 -12.81
N MET A 277 -19.06 7.69 -12.92
CA MET A 277 -18.46 7.10 -14.11
C MET A 277 -19.46 7.14 -15.26
N HIS A 278 -18.99 7.40 -16.48
CA HIS A 278 -19.80 7.39 -17.71
C HIS A 278 -19.46 6.20 -18.62
N SER A 279 -20.37 5.86 -19.55
CA SER A 279 -20.22 4.69 -20.43
C SER A 279 -18.98 4.80 -21.30
N ASP A 280 -18.63 6.05 -21.65
CA ASP A 280 -17.46 6.39 -22.46
C ASP A 280 -16.14 6.20 -21.69
N ASP A 281 -16.20 6.09 -20.36
CA ASP A 281 -15.01 5.82 -19.52
C ASP A 281 -14.65 4.33 -19.49
N VAL A 282 -15.59 3.43 -19.80
CA VAL A 282 -15.40 1.97 -19.72
C VAL A 282 -14.23 1.46 -20.57
N PRO A 283 -14.07 1.86 -21.86
CA PRO A 283 -12.90 1.44 -22.64
C PRO A 283 -11.58 1.90 -22.00
N ARG A 284 -11.58 3.07 -21.35
CA ARG A 284 -10.39 3.62 -20.69
C ARG A 284 -10.09 2.89 -19.38
N PHE A 285 -11.12 2.57 -18.59
CA PHE A 285 -11.04 1.69 -17.42
C PHE A 285 -10.38 0.37 -17.80
N CYS A 286 -10.92 -0.33 -18.80
CA CYS A 286 -10.43 -1.64 -19.23
C CYS A 286 -8.97 -1.57 -19.70
N LYS A 287 -8.58 -0.48 -20.38
CA LYS A 287 -7.20 -0.28 -20.82
C LYS A 287 -6.26 0.02 -19.64
N ALA A 288 -6.68 0.85 -18.70
CA ALA A 288 -5.85 1.28 -17.57
C ALA A 288 -5.57 0.13 -16.60
N ILE A 289 -6.60 -0.66 -16.27
CA ILE A 289 -6.48 -1.78 -15.34
C ILE A 289 -5.59 -2.92 -15.88
N CYS A 290 -5.51 -3.07 -17.21
CA CYS A 290 -4.60 -4.00 -17.88
C CYS A 290 -3.15 -3.50 -18.01
N SER A 291 -2.84 -2.28 -17.55
CA SER A 291 -1.47 -1.77 -17.61
C SER A 291 -0.54 -2.57 -16.69
N LYS A 292 0.77 -2.57 -16.97
CA LYS A 292 1.78 -3.28 -16.15
C LYS A 292 1.80 -2.83 -14.68
N GLU A 293 1.28 -1.65 -14.37
CA GLU A 293 1.20 -1.11 -13.01
C GLU A 293 0.16 -1.86 -12.17
N TRP A 294 -1.00 -2.18 -12.75
CA TRP A 294 -2.13 -2.82 -12.06
C TRP A 294 -2.23 -4.31 -12.36
N ASN A 295 -1.86 -4.72 -13.58
CA ASN A 295 -1.66 -6.09 -14.00
C ASN A 295 -2.89 -7.00 -13.82
N PHE A 296 -4.08 -6.48 -14.15
CA PHE A 296 -5.29 -7.29 -14.22
C PHE A 296 -5.61 -7.70 -15.67
N THR A 297 -6.25 -8.85 -15.84
CA THR A 297 -6.90 -9.24 -17.09
C THR A 297 -8.41 -9.07 -16.96
N VAL A 298 -9.03 -8.41 -17.94
CA VAL A 298 -10.48 -8.20 -17.99
C VAL A 298 -11.15 -9.23 -18.90
N LEU A 299 -12.09 -9.99 -18.36
CA LEU A 299 -12.90 -11.01 -19.05
C LEU A 299 -14.39 -10.70 -18.94
N GLU A 300 -15.19 -11.36 -19.79
CA GLU A 300 -16.66 -11.40 -19.68
C GLU A 300 -17.32 -10.01 -19.55
N GLN A 301 -16.83 -9.05 -20.34
CA GLN A 301 -17.32 -7.67 -20.30
C GLN A 301 -18.78 -7.58 -20.78
N VAL A 302 -19.63 -6.97 -19.95
CA VAL A 302 -21.01 -6.64 -20.30
C VAL A 302 -21.19 -5.14 -20.06
N LEU A 303 -21.56 -4.43 -21.12
CA LEU A 303 -21.96 -3.03 -21.07
C LEU A 303 -23.35 -2.92 -21.69
N VAL A 304 -24.32 -2.41 -20.95
CA VAL A 304 -25.71 -2.30 -21.42
C VAL A 304 -25.91 -0.95 -22.11
N PRO A 305 -26.18 -0.90 -23.42
CA PRO A 305 -26.39 0.35 -24.15
C PRO A 305 -27.51 1.19 -23.54
N GLY A 306 -27.27 2.49 -23.37
CA GLY A 306 -28.25 3.41 -22.79
C GLY A 306 -28.38 3.35 -21.26
N SER A 307 -27.51 2.59 -20.58
CA SER A 307 -27.39 2.65 -19.12
C SER A 307 -25.92 2.66 -18.70
N MET A 308 -25.67 3.05 -17.44
CA MET A 308 -24.35 2.99 -16.82
C MET A 308 -23.96 1.60 -16.29
N PHE A 309 -24.77 0.58 -16.58
CA PHE A 309 -24.47 -0.76 -16.12
C PHE A 309 -23.28 -1.35 -16.88
N PHE A 310 -22.19 -1.56 -16.14
CA PHE A 310 -21.01 -2.28 -16.60
C PHE A 310 -20.70 -3.40 -15.61
N SER A 311 -20.39 -4.59 -16.12
CA SER A 311 -19.85 -5.69 -15.32
C SER A 311 -18.72 -6.41 -16.06
N ALA A 312 -17.76 -6.91 -15.31
CA ALA A 312 -16.66 -7.69 -15.86
C ALA A 312 -16.10 -8.65 -14.80
N ARG A 313 -15.43 -9.69 -15.26
CA ARG A 313 -14.58 -10.54 -14.43
C ARG A 313 -13.14 -10.06 -14.54
N LEU A 314 -12.48 -9.89 -13.42
CA LEU A 314 -11.08 -9.51 -13.33
C LEU A 314 -10.25 -10.66 -12.79
N ILE A 315 -9.10 -10.90 -13.42
CA ILE A 315 -8.05 -11.79 -12.92
C ILE A 315 -6.88 -10.91 -12.50
N ASP A 316 -6.47 -11.01 -11.25
CA ASP A 316 -5.21 -10.42 -10.81
C ASP A 316 -4.05 -11.33 -11.20
N GLU A 317 -3.20 -10.88 -12.13
CA GLU A 317 -2.08 -11.69 -12.63
C GLU A 317 -0.95 -11.86 -11.61
N HIS A 318 -0.96 -11.13 -10.49
CA HIS A 318 0.00 -11.33 -9.41
C HIS A 318 -0.34 -12.55 -8.55
N THR A 319 -1.61 -12.75 -8.18
CA THR A 319 -2.05 -13.82 -7.27
C THR A 319 -2.82 -14.94 -7.99
N GLY A 320 -3.28 -14.69 -9.21
CA GLY A 320 -4.22 -15.54 -9.94
C GLY A 320 -5.66 -15.46 -9.40
N SER A 321 -5.96 -14.50 -8.52
CA SER A 321 -7.28 -14.37 -7.92
C SER A 321 -8.31 -13.77 -8.85
N LEU A 322 -9.56 -14.19 -8.64
CA LEU A 322 -10.72 -13.81 -9.44
C LEU A 322 -11.68 -12.95 -8.63
N LEU A 323 -12.11 -11.85 -9.21
CA LEU A 323 -13.20 -11.02 -8.70
C LEU A 323 -14.12 -10.61 -9.84
N ASP A 324 -15.41 -10.56 -9.55
CA ASP A 324 -16.39 -9.99 -10.46
C ASP A 324 -16.70 -8.57 -9.99
N ILE A 325 -16.83 -7.64 -10.92
CA ILE A 325 -17.22 -6.26 -10.62
C ILE A 325 -18.52 -5.94 -11.33
N SER A 326 -19.35 -5.12 -10.70
CA SER A 326 -20.46 -4.45 -11.35
C SER A 326 -20.52 -2.99 -10.92
N THR A 327 -20.96 -2.11 -11.82
CA THR A 327 -21.13 -0.69 -11.51
C THR A 327 -22.37 -0.14 -12.19
N THR A 328 -22.98 0.84 -11.52
CA THR A 328 -24.08 1.66 -12.04
C THR A 328 -23.67 3.12 -12.26
N GLY A 329 -22.37 3.42 -12.18
CA GLY A 329 -21.82 4.77 -12.36
C GLY A 329 -21.33 5.41 -11.07
N ARG A 330 -22.07 5.31 -9.95
CA ARG A 330 -21.68 5.93 -8.67
C ARG A 330 -21.15 4.97 -7.62
N LYS A 331 -21.17 3.68 -7.94
CA LYS A 331 -20.85 2.61 -7.03
C LYS A 331 -20.23 1.47 -7.82
N ILE A 332 -19.18 0.85 -7.30
CA ILE A 332 -18.65 -0.41 -7.81
C ILE A 332 -18.87 -1.46 -6.73
N ASP A 333 -19.65 -2.48 -7.05
CA ASP A 333 -19.79 -3.67 -6.23
C ASP A 333 -18.74 -4.69 -6.66
N VAL A 334 -17.97 -5.20 -5.70
CA VAL A 334 -16.88 -6.14 -5.90
C VAL A 334 -17.23 -7.47 -5.26
N TYR A 335 -17.39 -8.48 -6.08
CA TYR A 335 -17.83 -9.82 -5.70
C TYR A 335 -16.64 -10.77 -5.68
N PRO A 336 -16.29 -11.36 -4.51
CA PRO A 336 -15.28 -12.41 -4.49
C PRO A 336 -15.81 -13.66 -5.22
N VAL A 337 -14.97 -14.27 -6.06
CA VAL A 337 -15.31 -15.53 -6.77
C VAL A 337 -14.74 -16.75 -6.04
N GLU A 338 -13.85 -16.52 -5.07
CA GLU A 338 -13.23 -17.53 -4.23
C GLU A 338 -13.03 -16.97 -2.80
N LYS A 339 -12.18 -17.63 -1.99
CA LYS A 339 -11.79 -17.09 -0.69
C LYS A 339 -11.22 -15.68 -0.85
N ILE A 340 -11.61 -14.79 0.05
CA ILE A 340 -11.21 -13.38 0.06
C ILE A 340 -9.68 -13.26 -0.03
N ASP A 341 -9.23 -12.48 -1.01
CA ASP A 341 -7.84 -12.07 -1.21
C ASP A 341 -7.75 -10.57 -0.91
N ILE A 342 -7.13 -10.22 0.23
CA ILE A 342 -6.97 -8.82 0.64
C ILE A 342 -6.00 -8.09 -0.27
N GLY A 343 -4.95 -8.76 -0.75
CA GLY A 343 -3.96 -8.18 -1.66
C GLY A 343 -4.61 -7.73 -2.97
N THR A 344 -5.40 -8.61 -3.58
CA THR A 344 -6.12 -8.30 -4.82
C THR A 344 -7.19 -7.21 -4.60
N SER A 345 -7.98 -7.32 -3.53
CA SER A 345 -9.06 -6.36 -3.25
C SER A 345 -8.52 -4.96 -2.96
N MET A 346 -7.42 -4.87 -2.21
CA MET A 346 -6.72 -3.60 -1.97
C MET A 346 -6.18 -3.03 -3.27
N ARG A 347 -5.44 -3.80 -4.08
CA ARG A 347 -4.95 -3.32 -5.39
C ARG A 347 -6.06 -2.82 -6.30
N PHE A 348 -7.22 -3.48 -6.30
CA PHE A 348 -8.38 -3.01 -7.06
C PHE A 348 -8.93 -1.69 -6.51
N PHE A 349 -9.05 -1.56 -5.19
CA PHE A 349 -9.43 -0.29 -4.54
C PHE A 349 -8.45 0.83 -4.90
N GLU A 350 -7.14 0.57 -4.80
CA GLU A 350 -6.07 1.49 -5.20
C GLU A 350 -6.24 1.94 -6.66
N PHE A 351 -6.52 0.99 -7.57
CA PHE A 351 -6.76 1.30 -8.98
C PHE A 351 -7.92 2.28 -9.16
N VAL A 352 -9.05 2.03 -8.49
CA VAL A 352 -10.24 2.89 -8.56
C VAL A 352 -9.90 4.30 -8.07
N VAL A 353 -9.24 4.42 -6.92
CA VAL A 353 -8.87 5.74 -6.36
C VAL A 353 -7.86 6.47 -7.26
N GLU A 354 -6.92 5.77 -7.89
CA GLU A 354 -5.88 6.42 -8.70
C GLU A 354 -6.31 6.76 -10.13
N ASN A 355 -7.25 6.02 -10.73
CA ASN A 355 -7.56 6.10 -12.16
C ASN A 355 -9.00 6.48 -12.47
N ILE A 356 -9.91 6.30 -11.52
CA ILE A 356 -11.36 6.51 -11.72
C ILE A 356 -11.83 7.69 -10.87
N ASP A 357 -11.74 7.60 -9.54
CA ASP A 357 -12.15 8.69 -8.66
C ASP A 357 -11.26 8.77 -7.40
N HIS A 358 -10.45 9.83 -7.31
CA HIS A 358 -9.58 10.12 -6.17
C HIS A 358 -10.29 10.38 -4.84
N MET A 359 -11.63 10.55 -4.87
CA MET A 359 -12.48 10.71 -3.70
C MET A 359 -13.25 9.44 -3.36
N ALA A 360 -13.02 8.34 -4.09
CA ALA A 360 -13.68 7.07 -3.83
C ALA A 360 -13.41 6.60 -2.40
N THR A 361 -14.45 6.07 -1.77
CA THR A 361 -14.41 5.52 -0.41
C THR A 361 -15.07 4.17 -0.39
N VAL A 362 -14.82 3.40 0.66
CA VAL A 362 -15.60 2.21 0.93
C VAL A 362 -17.03 2.58 1.33
N GLY A 363 -18.03 1.85 0.80
CA GLY A 363 -19.46 2.13 0.96
C GLY A 363 -20.21 1.20 1.91
#